data_AF-A0A9D5EX08-F1
#
_entry.id   AF-A0A9D5EX08-F1
#
_cell.length_a   1.000
_cell.length_b   1.000
_cell.length_c   1.000
_cell.angle_alpha   90.00
_cell.angle_beta   90.00
_cell.angle_gamma   90.00
#
_symmetry.space_group_name_H-M   'P 1'
#
loop_
_entity.id
_entity.type
_entity.pdbx_description
1 polymer ?
#
loop_
_entity_poly.entity_id
_entity_poly.type
_entity_poly.pdbx_seq_one_letter_code
_entity_poly.pdbx_strand_id
1 'polypeptide(L)' 'MKTSDGKPVAGFEIAGDDGVFWPAEIKIGKDAVTLTSVLVTNPRLARYGWQPISTGNFTNGASLPASTFLLTLPRK' A
#
# COMPACT_ATOMS: atom_id res chain seq x y z
N MET A 1 3.50 12.65 -3.58
CA MET A 1 3.43 11.72 -2.42
C MET A 1 4.86 11.40 -2.00
N LYS A 2 5.14 11.22 -0.70
CA LYS A 2 6.52 10.95 -0.22
C LYS A 2 6.51 10.22 1.12
N THR A 3 7.67 9.74 1.56
CA THR A 3 7.84 9.25 2.92
C THR A 3 8.19 10.37 3.88
N SER A 4 7.72 10.26 5.14
CA SER A 4 8.02 11.23 6.20
C SER A 4 9.45 11.13 6.71
N ASP A 5 10.10 9.97 6.53
CA ASP A 5 11.39 9.62 7.12
C ASP A 5 12.51 9.36 6.09
N GLY A 6 12.22 9.52 4.80
CA GLY A 6 13.18 9.26 3.72
C GLY A 6 13.50 7.78 3.49
N LYS A 7 12.85 6.86 4.22
CA LYS A 7 13.01 5.41 4.02
C LYS A 7 12.06 4.92 2.92
N PRO A 8 12.24 3.69 2.41
CA PRO A 8 11.25 3.06 1.55
C PRO A 8 9.88 3.04 2.21
N VAL A 9 8.82 3.20 1.43
CA VAL A 9 7.45 3.07 1.95
C VAL A 9 7.27 1.66 2.50
N ALA A 10 6.64 1.55 3.66
CA ALA A 10 6.26 0.29 4.27
C ALA A 10 4.78 0.26 4.64
N GLY A 11 4.25 -0.93 4.93
CA GLY A 11 2.91 -1.11 5.48
C GLY A 11 1.78 -1.25 4.45
N PHE A 12 2.11 -1.35 3.16
CA PHE A 12 1.16 -1.74 2.13
C PHE A 12 1.12 -3.25 1.94
N GLU A 13 -0.09 -3.78 1.82
CA GLU A 13 -0.33 -5.19 1.54
C GLU A 13 -1.41 -5.32 0.47
N ILE A 14 -1.30 -6.33 -0.39
CA ILE A 14 -2.27 -6.63 -1.45
C ILE A 14 -2.75 -8.07 -1.34
N ALA A 15 -3.98 -8.33 -1.81
CA ALA A 15 -4.57 -9.67 -1.85
C ALA A 15 -5.32 -9.90 -3.16
N GLY A 16 -5.48 -11.16 -3.54
CA GLY A 16 -6.33 -11.58 -4.65
C GLY A 16 -7.79 -11.73 -4.23
N ASP A 17 -8.58 -12.48 -5.01
CA ASP A 17 -9.96 -12.83 -4.64
C ASP A 17 -10.05 -13.75 -3.42
N ASP A 18 -8.92 -14.37 -3.02
CA ASP A 18 -8.80 -15.22 -1.82
C ASP A 18 -8.80 -14.41 -0.50
N GLY A 19 -8.58 -13.09 -0.58
CA GLY A 19 -8.50 -12.22 0.59
C GLY A 19 -7.25 -12.43 1.45
N VAL A 20 -6.25 -13.18 0.98
CA VAL A 20 -5.00 -13.41 1.71
C VAL A 20 -4.01 -12.30 1.38
N PHE A 21 -3.69 -11.49 2.38
CA PHE A 21 -2.83 -10.32 2.22
C PHE A 21 -1.35 -10.67 2.33
N TRP A 22 -0.59 -10.18 1.37
CA TRP A 22 0.86 -10.29 1.32
C TRP A 22 1.51 -8.91 1.26
N PRO A 23 2.71 -8.73 1.84
CA PRO A 23 3.48 -7.51 1.66
C PRO A 23 3.66 -7.18 0.18
N ALA A 24 3.48 -5.91 -0.16
CA ALA A 24 3.70 -5.42 -1.51
C ALA A 24 5.06 -4.70 -1.61
N GLU A 25 5.73 -4.88 -2.75
CA GLU A 25 6.74 -3.93 -3.20
C GLU A 25 6.05 -2.65 -3.66
N ILE A 26 6.63 -1.50 -3.27
CA ILE A 26 6.01 -0.20 -3.48
C ILE A 26 6.91 0.67 -4.34
N LYS A 27 6.34 1.23 -5.41
CA LYS A 27 6.97 2.27 -6.22
C LYS A 27 6.11 3.53 -6.20
N ILE A 28 6.65 4.62 -5.66
CA ILE A 28 5.99 5.93 -5.70
C ILE A 28 6.31 6.61 -7.04
N GLY A 29 5.27 6.87 -7.84
CA GLY A 29 5.32 7.78 -8.97
C GLY A 29 4.90 9.21 -8.57
N LYS A 30 4.78 10.09 -9.56
CA LYS A 30 4.39 11.49 -9.32
C LYS A 30 3.01 11.60 -8.66
N ASP A 31 2.02 10.90 -9.22
CA ASP A 31 0.61 11.02 -8.86
C ASP A 31 -0.03 9.70 -8.42
N ALA A 32 0.72 8.59 -8.45
CA ALA A 32 0.22 7.26 -8.14
C ALA A 32 1.27 6.43 -7.41
N VAL A 33 0.79 5.41 -6.68
CA VAL A 33 1.62 4.38 -6.06
C VAL A 33 1.33 3.06 -6.75
N THR A 34 2.38 2.40 -7.23
CA THR A 34 2.28 1.06 -7.79
C THR A 34 2.63 0.04 -6.72
N LEU A 35 1.77 -0.95 -6.55
CA LEU A 35 1.95 -2.07 -5.63
C LEU A 35 2.10 -3.36 -6.44
N THR A 36 3.13 -4.15 -6.13
CA THR A 36 3.40 -5.44 -6.79
C THR A 36 3.72 -6.52 -5.76
N SER A 37 3.39 -7.77 -6.06
CA SER A 37 3.80 -8.93 -5.27
C SER A 37 3.97 -10.14 -6.17
N VAL A 38 5.02 -10.93 -5.94
CA VAL A 38 5.22 -12.20 -6.64
C VAL A 38 4.21 -13.27 -6.24
N LEU A 39 3.55 -13.10 -5.08
CA LEU A 39 2.57 -14.04 -4.53
C LEU A 39 1.13 -13.70 -4.94
N VAL A 40 0.89 -12.52 -5.50
CA VAL A 40 -0.46 -12.04 -5.86
C VAL A 40 -0.48 -11.63 -7.33
N THR A 41 -0.88 -12.56 -8.19
CA THR A 41 -0.91 -12.36 -9.65
C THR A 41 -2.07 -11.48 -10.13
N ASN A 42 -3.22 -11.56 -9.47
CA ASN A 42 -4.42 -10.76 -9.76
C ASN A 42 -4.88 -10.02 -8.50
N PRO A 43 -4.29 -8.85 -8.18
CA PRO A 43 -4.69 -8.09 -7.00
C PRO A 43 -6.11 -7.54 -7.13
N ARG A 44 -6.88 -7.72 -6.06
CA ARG A 44 -8.28 -7.29 -5.92
C ARG A 44 -8.49 -6.38 -4.72
N LEU A 45 -7.63 -6.50 -3.72
CA LEU A 45 -7.67 -5.71 -2.50
C LEU A 45 -6.31 -5.11 -2.23
N ALA A 46 -6.29 -3.90 -1.68
CA ALA A 46 -5.09 -3.24 -1.19
C ALA A 46 -5.37 -2.59 0.17
N ARG A 47 -4.46 -2.71 1.12
CA ARG A 47 -4.59 -2.08 2.42
C ARG A 47 -3.30 -1.42 2.87
N TYR A 48 -3.43 -0.47 3.79
CA TYR A 48 -2.31 0.27 4.35
C TYR A 48 -2.45 0.39 5.87
N GLY A 49 -1.37 0.09 6.60
CA GLY A 49 -1.32 0.29 8.05
C GLY A 49 -2.13 -0.73 8.86
N TRP A 50 -2.26 -1.97 8.37
CA TRP A 50 -3.00 -3.07 9.02
C TRP A 50 -2.18 -3.87 10.05
N GLN A 51 -0.93 -3.49 10.29
CA GLN A 51 -0.08 -4.13 11.30
C GLN A 51 -0.40 -3.60 12.70
N PRO A 52 -0.32 -4.42 13.77
CA PRO A 52 -0.61 -4.00 15.15
C PRO A 52 0.21 -2.80 15.61
N ILE A 53 1.46 -2.72 15.14
CA ILE A 53 2.32 -1.54 15.26
C ILE A 53 2.67 -1.13 13.83
N SER A 54 1.96 -0.15 13.31
CA SER A 54 2.22 0.44 12.00
C SER A 54 3.40 1.41 12.12
N THR A 55 4.50 1.12 11.42
CA THR A 55 5.58 2.09 11.18
C THR A 55 5.27 3.00 9.98
N GLY A 56 3.98 3.18 9.68
CA GLY A 56 3.49 3.84 8.48
C GLY A 56 4.17 5.18 8.24
N ASN A 57 4.96 5.24 7.17
CA ASN A 57 5.73 6.42 6.79
C ASN A 57 5.17 7.10 5.53
N PHE A 58 3.98 6.71 5.06
CA PHE A 58 3.41 7.21 3.81
C PHE A 58 2.62 8.50 4.06
N THR A 59 2.97 9.56 3.31
CA THR A 59 2.30 10.85 3.41
C THR A 59 1.73 11.30 2.07
N ASN A 60 0.60 12.01 2.13
CA ASN A 60 -0.07 12.56 0.95
C ASN A 60 0.66 13.81 0.42
N GLY A 61 0.11 14.43 -0.64
CA GLY A 61 0.68 15.65 -1.22
C GLY A 61 0.77 16.85 -0.28
N ALA A 62 -0.05 16.87 0.78
CA ALA A 62 -0.02 17.88 1.84
C ALA A 62 0.96 17.53 2.98
N SER A 63 1.78 16.47 2.83
CA SER A 63 2.69 15.94 3.87
C SER A 63 1.97 15.48 5.15
N LEU A 64 0.69 15.13 5.05
CA LEU A 64 -0.06 14.53 6.15
C LEU A 64 0.05 13.00 6.11
N PRO A 65 0.13 12.32 7.26
CA PRO A 65 0.10 10.86 7.32
C PRO A 65 -1.15 10.31 6.65
N ALA A 66 -0.99 9.26 5.85
CA ALA A 66 -2.12 8.49 5.37
C ALA A 66 -2.77 7.75 6.54
N SER A 67 -4.09 7.84 6.65
CA SER A 67 -4.84 6.99 7.57
C SER A 67 -4.85 5.55 7.09
N THR A 68 -5.07 4.63 8.03
CA THR A 68 -5.34 3.21 7.76
C THR A 68 -6.54 3.08 6.82
N PHE A 69 -6.37 2.44 5.65
CA PHE A 69 -7.47 2.12 4.72
C PHE A 69 -7.40 0.69 4.11
N LEU A 70 -8.56 0.22 3.64
CA LEU A 70 -8.73 -0.94 2.75
C LEU A 70 -9.47 -0.48 1.49
N LEU A 71 -8.97 -0.87 0.32
CA LEU A 71 -9.52 -0.52 -0.99
C LEU A 71 -9.86 -1.80 -1.77
N THR A 72 -10.98 -1.74 -2.49
CA THR A 72 -11.34 -2.75 -3.51
C THR A 72 -10.97 -2.22 -4.88
N LEU A 73 -10.22 -3.01 -5.65
CA LEU A 73 -9.77 -2.66 -6.99
C LEU A 73 -10.82 -3.07 -8.04
N PRO A 74 -11.06 -2.25 -9.07
CA PRO A 74 -12.00 -2.58 -10.14
C PRO A 74 -11.57 -3.86 -10.86
N ARG A 75 -12.55 -4.62 -11.39
CA ARG A 75 -12.26 -5.71 -12.33
C ARG A 75 -11.89 -5.09 -13.67
N LYS A 76 -10.82 -5.59 -14.30
CA LYS A 76 -10.54 -5.28 -15.71
C LYS A 76 -11.52 -6.04 -16.60
#